data_AF-A0A803N4V1-F1
#
_entry.id   AF-A0A803N4V1-F1
#
_cell.length_a   1.000
_cell.length_b   1.000
_cell.length_c   1.000
_cell.angle_alpha   90.00
_cell.angle_beta   90.00
_cell.angle_gamma   90.00
#
_symmetry.space_group_name_H-M   'P 1'
#
loop_
_entity.id
_entity.type
_entity.pdbx_description
1 polymer ?
#
loop_
_entity_poly.entity_id
_entity_poly.type
_entity_poly.pdbx_seq_one_letter_code
_entity_poly.pdbx_strand_id
1 'polypeptide(L)'
;MEVPTTFGGEDAAEMVTELWRNFVSGKTRSYDWRVTQLKSIVKNVKERETEIVDALRSYINKPEFESVLFEDIKIGRWNMEDAEATTARYGIQVARRLGVACLWLEVT
;
A
#
# COMPACT_ATOMS: atom_id res chain seq x y z
N MET A 1 -8.87 25.44 28.81
CA MET A 1 -7.88 24.42 28.36
C MET A 1 -8.70 23.34 27.70
N GLU A 2 -8.75 23.31 26.37
CA GLU A 2 -9.48 22.26 25.65
C GLU A 2 -8.76 20.94 25.86
N VAL A 3 -9.46 19.96 26.43
CA VAL A 3 -8.93 18.61 26.62
C VAL A 3 -8.93 17.96 25.24
N PRO A 4 -7.79 17.43 24.74
CA PRO A 4 -7.76 16.71 23.47
C PRO A 4 -8.81 15.59 23.53
N THR A 5 -9.72 15.56 22.57
CA THR A 5 -10.64 14.43 22.38
C THR A 5 -9.79 13.21 22.08
N THR A 6 -9.55 12.39 23.09
CA THR A 6 -8.75 11.18 22.96
C THR A 6 -9.60 10.13 22.27
N PHE A 7 -9.08 9.53 21.19
CA PHE A 7 -9.75 8.44 20.50
C PHE A 7 -9.98 7.29 21.49
N GLY A 8 -11.25 7.04 21.81
CA GLY A 8 -11.68 6.12 22.85
C GLY A 8 -12.15 4.77 22.32
N GLY A 9 -12.53 3.88 23.24
CA GLY A 9 -13.07 2.56 22.88
C GLY A 9 -14.40 2.63 22.11
N GLU A 10 -15.23 3.64 22.40
CA GLU A 10 -16.50 3.86 21.69
C GLU A 10 -16.25 4.35 20.26
N ASP A 11 -15.35 5.32 20.06
CA ASP A 11 -14.95 5.80 18.73
C ASP A 11 -14.38 4.66 17.87
N ALA A 12 -13.56 3.80 18.46
CA ALA A 12 -13.01 2.63 17.79
C ALA A 12 -14.10 1.63 17.37
N ALA A 13 -15.07 1.38 18.25
CA ALA A 13 -16.18 0.48 17.95
C ALA A 13 -17.07 1.01 16.81
N GLU A 14 -17.34 2.31 16.79
CA GLU A 14 -18.10 2.97 15.72
C GLU A 14 -17.34 2.87 14.39
N MET A 15 -16.05 3.22 14.38
CA MET A 15 -15.20 3.14 13.19
C MET A 15 -15.15 1.71 12.62
N VAL A 16 -14.95 0.70 13.47
CA VAL A 16 -14.93 -0.71 13.03
C VAL A 16 -16.28 -1.14 12.47
N THR A 17 -17.38 -0.70 13.08
CA THR A 17 -18.74 -1.01 12.60
C THR A 17 -18.97 -0.43 11.20
N GLU A 18 -18.53 0.81 10.96
CA GLU A 18 -18.64 1.44 9.64
C GLU A 18 -17.78 0.72 8.58
N LEU A 19 -16.52 0.41 8.90
CA LEU A 19 -15.63 -0.34 8.02
C LEU A 19 -16.22 -1.69 7.65
N TRP A 20 -16.82 -2.39 8.62
CA TRP A 20 -17.48 -3.67 8.39
C TRP A 20 -18.69 -3.54 7.47
N ARG A 21 -19.56 -2.54 7.67
CA ARG A 21 -20.69 -2.26 6.77
C ARG A 21 -20.22 -1.99 5.34
N ASN A 22 -19.18 -1.18 5.18
CA ASN A 22 -18.59 -0.89 3.87
C ASN A 22 -18.03 -2.14 3.20
N PHE A 23 -17.36 -3.02 3.95
CA PHE A 23 -16.83 -4.28 3.43
C PHE A 23 -17.93 -5.25 3.00
N VAL A 24 -18.93 -5.49 3.86
CA VAL A 24 -20.02 -6.44 3.60
C VAL A 24 -20.91 -5.97 2.45
N SER A 25 -21.03 -4.66 2.23
CA SER A 25 -21.76 -4.11 1.07
C SER A 25 -21.19 -4.52 -0.29
N GLY A 26 -19.96 -5.07 -0.33
CA GLY A 26 -19.29 -5.46 -1.57
C GLY A 26 -18.68 -4.30 -2.35
N LYS A 27 -18.82 -3.05 -1.88
CA LYS A 27 -18.22 -1.84 -2.49
C LYS A 27 -16.71 -1.98 -2.72
N THR A 28 -16.02 -2.72 -1.84
CA THR A 28 -14.56 -2.93 -1.90
C THR A 28 -14.12 -4.06 -2.85
N ARG A 29 -15.07 -4.83 -3.41
CA ARG A 29 -14.78 -6.01 -4.24
C ARG A 29 -14.49 -5.69 -5.70
N SER A 30 -14.86 -4.51 -6.19
CA SER A 30 -14.54 -4.11 -7.56
C SER A 30 -13.03 -3.98 -7.74
N TYR A 31 -12.53 -4.46 -8.88
CA TYR A 31 -11.13 -4.29 -9.26
C TYR A 31 -10.77 -2.81 -9.37
N ASP A 32 -11.59 -2.02 -10.06
CA ASP A 32 -11.36 -0.58 -10.26
C ASP A 32 -11.34 0.17 -8.93
N TRP A 33 -12.19 -0.25 -7.98
CA TRP A 33 -12.20 0.32 -6.64
C TRP A 33 -10.87 0.07 -5.94
N ARG A 34 -10.37 -1.18 -5.94
CA ARG A 34 -9.07 -1.52 -5.34
C ARG A 34 -7.91 -0.78 -6.00
N VAL A 35 -7.90 -0.71 -7.34
CA VAL A 35 -6.87 0.03 -8.08
C VAL A 35 -6.91 1.52 -7.72
N THR A 36 -8.09 2.11 -7.63
CA THR A 36 -8.27 3.51 -7.25
C THR A 36 -7.77 3.76 -5.82
N GLN A 37 -8.10 2.89 -4.86
CA GLN A 37 -7.61 3.01 -3.49
C GLN A 37 -6.08 2.93 -3.42
N LEU A 38 -5.47 1.96 -4.12
CA LEU A 38 -4.02 1.80 -4.14
C LEU A 38 -3.32 3.03 -4.75
N LYS A 39 -3.85 3.56 -5.86
CA LYS A 39 -3.34 4.81 -6.47
C LYS A 39 -3.43 6.00 -5.50
N SER A 40 -4.54 6.12 -4.77
CA SER A 40 -4.70 7.18 -3.77
C SER A 40 -3.71 7.06 -2.61
N ILE A 41 -3.44 5.83 -2.13
CA ILE A 41 -2.43 5.59 -1.08
C ILE A 41 -1.04 5.99 -1.57
N VAL A 42 -0.63 5.52 -2.75
CA VAL A 42 0.67 5.87 -3.35
C VAL A 42 0.82 7.38 -3.51
N LYS A 43 -0.24 8.06 -3.97
CA LYS A 43 -0.26 9.52 -4.08
C LYS A 43 -0.08 10.19 -2.71
N ASN A 44 -0.81 9.75 -1.68
CA ASN A 44 -0.72 10.35 -0.35
C ASN A 44 0.68 10.19 0.26
N VAL A 45 1.29 9.01 0.12
CA VAL A 45 2.66 8.74 0.59
C VAL A 45 3.66 9.64 -0.12
N LYS A 46 3.55 9.83 -1.44
CA LYS A 46 4.41 10.76 -2.19
C LYS A 46 4.25 12.20 -1.74
N GLU A 47 3.01 12.65 -1.56
CA GLU A 47 2.72 14.04 -1.19
C GLU A 47 3.18 14.36 0.24
N ARG A 48 3.28 13.37 1.12
CA ARG A 48 3.62 13.53 2.54
C ARG A 48 4.94 12.88 2.92
N GLU A 49 5.80 12.55 1.97
CA GLU A 49 7.04 11.82 2.20
C GLU A 49 7.90 12.47 3.30
N THR A 50 8.10 13.79 3.23
CA THR A 50 8.86 14.54 4.24
C THR A 50 8.20 14.50 5.62
N GLU A 51 6.86 14.64 5.70
CA GLU A 51 6.12 14.57 6.95
C GLU A 51 6.25 13.20 7.61
N ILE A 52 6.23 12.13 6.80
CA ILE A 52 6.38 10.75 7.28
C ILE A 52 7.81 10.52 7.77
N VAL A 53 8.83 10.93 7.01
CA VAL A 53 10.24 10.81 7.41
C VAL A 53 10.51 11.56 8.72
N ASP A 54 9.99 12.77 8.88
CA ASP A 54 10.13 13.56 10.10
C ASP A 54 9.39 12.93 11.30
N ALA A 55 8.21 12.34 11.07
CA ALA A 55 7.48 11.59 12.08
C ALA A 55 8.25 10.33 12.51
N LEU A 56 8.81 9.57 11.57
CA LEU A 56 9.64 8.40 11.87
C LEU A 56 10.92 8.79 12.63
N ARG A 57 11.55 9.90 12.24
CA ARG A 57 12.73 10.42 12.95
C ARG A 57 12.40 10.84 14.38
N SER A 58 11.28 11.53 14.60
CA SER A 58 10.90 11.98 15.94
C SER A 58 10.38 10.87 16.84
N TYR A 59 9.70 9.86 16.30
CA TYR A 59 9.05 8.81 17.08
C TYR A 59 9.97 7.62 17.38
N ILE A 60 10.75 7.15 16.39
CA ILE A 60 11.60 5.95 16.51
C ILE A 60 13.09 6.24 16.30
N ASN A 61 13.47 7.51 16.16
CA ASN A 61 14.85 7.97 15.96
C ASN A 61 15.56 7.29 14.77
N LYS A 62 14.78 6.85 13.76
CA LYS A 62 15.34 6.30 12.53
C LYS A 62 16.01 7.41 11.72
N PRO A 63 17.25 7.20 11.24
CA PRO A 63 17.89 8.15 10.34
C PRO A 63 17.16 8.15 8.99
N GLU A 64 17.05 9.34 8.39
CA GLU A 64 16.34 9.61 7.13
C GLU A 64 16.65 8.58 6.04
N PHE A 65 17.94 8.23 5.88
CA PHE A 65 18.37 7.26 4.89
C PHE A 65 17.72 5.87 5.05
N GLU A 66 17.45 5.42 6.28
CA GLU A 66 16.82 4.12 6.56
C GLU A 66 15.31 4.16 6.31
N SER A 67 14.62 5.22 6.74
CA SER A 67 13.18 5.42 6.51
C SER A 67 12.84 5.48 5.02
N VAL A 68 13.66 6.25 4.28
CA VAL A 68 13.58 6.42 2.84
C VAL A 68 13.83 5.09 2.13
N LEU A 69 14.87 4.34 2.49
CA LEU A 69 15.25 3.11 1.77
C LEU A 69 14.31 1.92 2.01
N PHE A 70 13.77 1.78 3.23
CA PHE A 70 13.05 0.56 3.62
C PHE A 70 11.52 0.70 3.67
N GLU A 71 10.99 1.89 3.93
CA GLU A 71 9.56 2.07 4.24
C GLU A 71 8.84 2.93 3.19
N ASP A 72 9.30 4.17 2.94
CA ASP A 72 8.50 5.16 2.19
C ASP A 72 8.74 5.16 0.67
N ILE A 73 10.00 5.20 0.22
CA ILE A 73 10.30 5.31 -1.22
C ILE A 73 9.93 4.05 -1.98
N LYS A 74 9.94 2.89 -1.31
CA LYS A 74 9.58 1.64 -1.99
C LYS A 74 8.15 1.75 -2.49
N ILE A 75 7.18 2.11 -1.64
CA ILE A 75 5.75 2.21 -1.99
C ILE A 75 5.48 3.33 -3.01
N GLY A 76 6.12 4.50 -2.86
CA GLY A 76 5.98 5.62 -3.79
C GLY A 76 6.60 5.37 -5.18
N ARG A 77 7.73 4.66 -5.28
CA ARG A 77 8.42 4.43 -6.57
C ARG A 77 7.96 3.20 -7.34
N TRP A 78 7.00 2.41 -6.86
CA TRP A 78 6.32 1.44 -7.72
C TRP A 78 5.50 2.20 -8.76
N ASN A 79 5.97 2.23 -10.01
CA ASN A 79 5.04 2.48 -11.11
C ASN A 79 4.19 1.22 -11.30
N MET A 80 2.91 1.37 -11.62
CA MET A 80 2.08 0.21 -12.00
C MET A 80 2.67 -0.55 -13.20
N GLU A 81 3.42 0.13 -14.07
CA GLU A 81 4.23 -0.46 -15.15
C GLU A 81 5.35 -1.38 -14.62
N ASP A 82 5.96 -1.02 -13.49
CA ASP A 82 6.98 -1.84 -12.82
C ASP A 82 6.35 -3.06 -12.11
N ALA A 83 5.07 -3.00 -11.75
CA ALA A 83 4.36 -4.13 -11.16
C ALA A 83 4.13 -5.25 -12.18
N GLU A 84 3.79 -4.92 -13.42
CA GLU A 84 3.72 -5.90 -14.53
C GLU A 84 5.11 -6.45 -14.87
N ALA A 85 6.14 -5.60 -14.95
CA ALA A 85 7.52 -6.03 -15.19
C ALA A 85 8.08 -6.90 -14.06
N THR A 86 7.72 -6.62 -12.81
CA THR A 86 8.12 -7.41 -11.63
C THR A 86 7.36 -8.72 -11.56
N THR A 87 6.05 -8.73 -11.88
CA THR A 87 5.25 -9.95 -11.98
C THR A 87 5.72 -10.83 -13.13
N ALA A 88 6.12 -10.23 -14.26
CA ALA A 88 6.75 -10.94 -15.37
C ALA A 88 8.13 -11.48 -14.98
N ARG A 89 8.98 -10.70 -14.30
CA ARG A 89 10.32 -11.17 -13.85
C ARG A 89 10.23 -12.28 -12.80
N TYR A 90 9.41 -12.12 -11.77
CA TYR A 90 9.20 -13.15 -10.75
C TYR A 90 8.45 -14.35 -11.32
N GLY A 91 7.45 -14.14 -12.19
CA GLY A 91 6.75 -15.20 -12.92
C GLY A 91 7.69 -16.02 -13.80
N ILE A 92 8.58 -15.37 -14.55
CA ILE A 92 9.62 -16.03 -15.37
C ILE A 92 10.67 -16.72 -14.50
N GLN A 93 11.09 -16.14 -13.36
CA GLN A 93 12.04 -16.78 -12.44
C GLN A 93 11.43 -17.99 -11.75
N VAL A 94 10.17 -17.92 -11.33
CA VAL A 94 9.44 -19.05 -10.73
C VAL A 94 9.19 -20.13 -11.79
N ALA A 95 8.79 -19.76 -13.01
CA ALA A 95 8.62 -20.70 -14.13
C ALA A 95 9.94 -21.40 -14.52
N ARG A 96 11.06 -20.67 -14.57
CA ARG A 96 12.41 -21.23 -14.79
C ARG A 96 12.84 -22.17 -13.66
N ARG A 97 12.54 -21.83 -12.40
CA ARG A 97 12.92 -22.63 -11.23
C ARG A 97 12.05 -23.88 -11.07
N LEU A 98 10.81 -23.84 -11.56
CA LEU A 98 9.88 -24.97 -11.55
C LEU A 98 9.87 -25.78 -12.86
N GLY A 99 10.70 -25.41 -13.85
CA GLY A 99 10.82 -26.15 -15.11
C GLY A 99 9.59 -26.08 -16.02
N VAL A 100 8.69 -25.11 -15.81
CA VAL A 100 7.44 -24.98 -16.57
C VAL A 100 7.67 -24.04 -17.74
N ALA A 101 8.06 -24.60 -18.89
CA ALA A 101 8.02 -23.88 -20.15
C ALA A 101 6.56 -23.82 -20.66
N CYS A 102 6.20 -22.70 -21.30
CA CYS A 102 4.94 -22.44 -22.02
C CYS A 102 3.72 -22.06 -21.16
N LEU A 103 3.28 -20.79 -21.31
CA LEU A 103 1.86 -20.37 -21.48
C LEU A 103 1.64 -18.84 -21.54
N TRP A 104 2.68 -18.00 -21.62
CA TRP A 104 2.54 -16.53 -21.61
C TRP A 104 2.43 -15.85 -23.00
N LEU A 105 2.01 -16.54 -24.06
CA LEU A 105 1.98 -15.96 -25.43
C LEU A 105 0.62 -15.99 -26.14
N GLU A 106 -0.51 -16.04 -25.44
CA GLU A 106 -1.84 -16.02 -26.09
C GLU A 106 -2.82 -14.98 -25.55
N VAL A 107 -2.36 -13.80 -25.13
CA VAL A 107 -3.26 -12.64 -24.98
C VAL A 107 -2.55 -11.36 -25.43
N THR A 108 -2.58 -11.12 -26.74
CA THR A 108 -2.48 -9.79 -27.37
C THR A 108 -3.60 -9.66 -28.38
#